data_AF-A0A8C7MT10-F1
#
_entry.id   AF-A0A8C7MT10-F1
#
_cell.length_a   1.000
_cell.length_b   1.000
_cell.length_c   1.000
_cell.angle_alpha   90.00
_cell.angle_beta   90.00
_cell.angle_gamma   90.00
#
_symmetry.space_group_name_H-M   'P 1'
#
loop_
_entity.id
_entity.type
_entity.pdbx_description
1 polymer ?
#
loop_
_entity_poly.entity_id
_entity_poly.type
_entity_poly.pdbx_seq_one_letter_code
_entity_poly.pdbx_strand_id
1 'polypeptide(L)'
;MQLFLRAQNTHTLEVTGQETVREIKVKRLRKVHGSLARAGKVRGQTPKVDKQEKKKKKTGRAKRRIQYNRRFVNVVPTFGKKKGPNANS
;
A
#
# COMPACT_ATOMS: atom_id res chain seq x y z
N MET A 1 -42.23 -17.86 1.16
CA MET A 1 -42.53 -17.24 -0.16
C MET A 1 -41.24 -17.21 -0.97
N GLN A 2 -41.28 -17.70 -2.22
CA GLN A 2 -40.07 -17.83 -3.03
C GLN A 2 -39.82 -16.55 -3.82
N LEU A 3 -38.60 -15.99 -3.70
CA LEU A 3 -38.23 -14.73 -4.35
C LEU A 3 -37.22 -15.01 -5.47
N PHE A 4 -37.58 -14.70 -6.72
CA PHE A 4 -36.71 -14.90 -7.88
C PHE A 4 -35.90 -13.64 -8.19
N LEU A 5 -34.57 -13.75 -8.20
CA LEU A 5 -33.65 -12.67 -8.56
C LEU A 5 -32.98 -13.01 -9.89
N ARG A 6 -33.22 -12.21 -10.93
CA ARG A 6 -32.51 -12.33 -12.22
C ARG A 6 -31.11 -11.74 -12.11
N ALA A 7 -30.13 -12.61 -11.96
CA ALA A 7 -28.73 -12.38 -12.34
C ALA A 7 -28.33 -13.50 -13.32
N GLN A 8 -27.14 -13.41 -13.93
CA GLN A 8 -26.66 -14.33 -14.99
C GLN A 8 -26.69 -15.83 -14.63
N ASN A 9 -26.95 -16.20 -13.37
CA ASN A 9 -27.37 -17.53 -12.93
C ASN A 9 -28.52 -17.41 -11.91
N THR A 10 -29.58 -18.21 -12.06
CA THR A 10 -30.71 -18.26 -11.12
C THR A 10 -30.34 -19.07 -9.87
N HIS A 11 -30.31 -18.41 -8.71
CA HIS A 11 -30.16 -19.07 -7.41
C HIS A 11 -31.49 -19.02 -6.64
N THR A 12 -32.04 -20.17 -6.28
CA THR A 12 -33.20 -20.28 -5.38
C THR A 12 -32.73 -20.13 -3.93
N LEU A 13 -33.48 -19.35 -3.15
CA LEU A 13 -33.24 -19.13 -1.72
C LEU A 13 -34.56 -19.31 -0.99
N GLU A 14 -34.53 -20.11 0.07
CA GLU A 14 -35.65 -20.20 1.01
C GLU A 14 -35.56 -19.02 1.98
N VAL A 15 -36.66 -18.28 2.09
CA VAL A 15 -36.76 -17.09 2.95
C VAL A 15 -37.74 -17.40 4.06
N THR A 16 -37.29 -17.26 5.31
CA THR A 16 -38.15 -17.29 6.49
C THR A 16 -38.85 -15.93 6.63
N GLY A 17 -40.09 -15.90 7.11
CA GLY A 17 -40.95 -14.70 7.11
C GLY A 17 -40.47 -13.51 7.96
N GLN A 18 -39.30 -13.63 8.60
CA GLN A 18 -38.71 -12.60 9.45
C GLN A 18 -37.57 -11.83 8.77
N GLU A 19 -36.99 -12.36 7.68
CA GLU A 19 -35.85 -11.70 7.01
C GLU A 19 -36.35 -10.69 5.96
N THR A 20 -35.87 -9.45 6.05
CA THR A 20 -36.17 -8.41 5.05
C THR A 20 -35.29 -8.55 3.81
N VAL A 21 -35.80 -8.12 2.65
CA VAL A 21 -35.04 -8.14 1.37
C VAL A 21 -33.69 -7.41 1.49
N ARG A 22 -33.62 -6.37 2.33
CA ARG A 22 -32.39 -5.62 2.61
C ARG A 22 -31.35 -6.49 3.34
N GLU A 23 -31.76 -7.26 4.34
CA GLU A 23 -30.87 -8.14 5.10
C GLU A 23 -30.29 -9.26 4.23
N ILE A 24 -31.11 -9.87 3.37
CA ILE A 24 -30.66 -10.93 2.44
C ILE A 24 -29.61 -10.39 1.47
N LYS A 25 -29.84 -9.19 0.90
CA LYS A 25 -28.91 -8.52 -0.02
C LYS A 25 -27.60 -8.17 0.67
N VAL A 26 -27.66 -7.64 1.89
CA VAL A 26 -26.49 -7.27 2.69
C VAL A 26 -25.69 -8.52 3.09
N LYS A 27 -26.33 -9.59 3.54
CA LYS A 27 -25.70 -10.86 3.97
C LYS A 27 -24.90 -11.52 2.83
N ARG A 28 -25.43 -11.55 1.60
CA ARG A 28 -24.72 -12.10 0.42
C ARG A 28 -23.64 -11.16 -0.14
N LEU A 29 -23.85 -9.84 -0.16
CA LEU A 29 -22.85 -8.90 -0.71
C LEU A 29 -21.72 -8.52 0.27
N ARG A 30 -21.88 -8.65 1.60
CA ARG A 30 -20.89 -8.09 2.55
C ARG A 30 -19.64 -8.91 2.84
N LYS A 31 -19.54 -10.17 2.42
CA LYS A 31 -18.43 -11.02 2.88
C LYS A 31 -17.84 -11.93 1.80
N VAL A 32 -17.51 -11.34 0.65
CA VAL A 32 -16.65 -11.99 -0.34
C VAL A 32 -15.18 -11.61 -0.06
N HIS A 33 -14.30 -12.60 0.05
CA HIS A 33 -12.85 -12.36 0.14
C HIS A 33 -12.38 -11.71 -1.17
N GLY A 34 -11.57 -10.65 -1.07
CA GLY A 34 -11.18 -9.85 -2.24
C GLY A 34 -12.16 -8.75 -2.65
N SER A 35 -13.16 -8.42 -1.82
CA SER A 35 -14.05 -7.29 -2.10
C SER A 35 -13.30 -5.95 -2.16
N LEU A 36 -13.71 -5.09 -3.09
CA LEU A 36 -13.11 -3.76 -3.34
C LEU A 36 -13.34 -2.75 -2.20
N ALA A 37 -14.16 -3.09 -1.20
CA ALA A 37 -14.51 -2.22 -0.07
C ALA A 37 -13.31 -1.74 0.76
N ARG A 38 -12.15 -2.41 0.66
CA ARG A 38 -10.90 -2.04 1.36
C ARG A 38 -9.85 -1.41 0.45
N ALA A 39 -10.14 -1.19 -0.83
CA ALA A 39 -9.21 -0.57 -1.76
C ALA A 39 -8.83 0.84 -1.29
N GLY A 40 -7.53 1.15 -1.26
CA GLY A 40 -7.04 2.47 -0.84
C GLY A 40 -7.10 2.77 0.67
N LYS A 41 -7.64 1.87 1.51
CA LYS A 41 -7.78 2.09 2.97
C LYS A 41 -6.48 2.59 3.61
N VAL A 42 -5.36 1.93 3.33
CA VAL A 42 -4.06 2.27 3.93
C VAL A 42 -3.60 3.66 3.47
N ARG A 43 -3.74 3.96 2.17
CA ARG A 43 -3.34 5.26 1.61
C ARG A 43 -4.16 6.43 2.16
N GLY A 44 -5.44 6.20 2.47
CA GLY A 44 -6.32 7.21 3.09
C GLY A 44 -6.08 7.36 4.59
N GLN A 45 -5.66 6.31 5.28
CA GLN A 45 -5.37 6.33 6.71
C GLN A 45 -4.00 6.98 7.03
N THR A 46 -3.01 6.84 6.14
CA THR A 46 -1.68 7.41 6.36
C THR A 46 -1.71 8.95 6.33
N PRO A 47 -1.08 9.65 7.29
CA PRO A 47 -1.01 11.11 7.27
C PRO A 47 -0.30 11.60 6.00
N LYS A 48 -0.83 12.67 5.41
CA LYS A 48 -0.21 13.30 4.25
C LYS A 48 0.96 14.16 4.72
N VAL A 49 2.18 13.71 4.44
CA VAL A 49 3.41 14.46 4.73
C VAL A 49 3.87 15.20 3.47
N ASP A 50 3.99 16.53 3.58
CA ASP A 50 4.52 17.36 2.50
C ASP A 50 6.03 17.24 2.37
N LYS A 51 6.53 17.45 1.14
CA LYS A 51 7.96 17.40 0.87
C LYS A 51 8.60 18.67 1.40
N GLN A 52 9.56 18.52 2.30
CA GLN A 52 10.43 19.62 2.70
C GLN A 52 11.27 20.11 1.51
N GLU A 53 11.48 21.43 1.45
CA GLU A 53 12.38 22.01 0.47
C GLU A 53 13.83 21.56 0.75
N LYS A 54 14.51 21.07 -0.29
CA LYS A 54 15.90 20.60 -0.20
C LYS A 54 16.71 21.23 -1.32
N LYS A 55 17.96 21.59 -1.01
CA LYS A 55 18.93 22.05 -2.00
C LYS A 55 19.00 21.07 -3.18
N LYS A 56 18.98 21.59 -4.41
CA LYS A 56 19.08 20.78 -5.63
C LYS A 56 20.37 19.94 -5.57
N LYS A 57 20.23 18.62 -5.75
CA LYS A 57 21.38 17.72 -5.80
C LYS A 57 22.18 18.01 -7.06
N LYS A 58 23.51 18.10 -6.93
CA LYS A 58 24.40 18.16 -8.10
C LYS A 58 24.22 16.90 -8.96
N THR A 59 24.26 17.05 -10.28
CA THR A 59 24.10 15.98 -11.27
C THR A 59 25.37 15.86 -12.15
N GLY A 60 25.41 14.85 -13.03
CA GLY A 60 26.51 14.66 -13.98
C GLY A 60 27.90 14.46 -13.36
N ARG A 61 28.91 15.05 -14.00
CA ARG A 61 30.33 14.95 -13.60
C ARG A 61 30.58 15.43 -12.17
N ALA A 62 29.92 16.51 -11.76
CA ALA A 62 30.06 17.03 -10.41
C ALA A 62 29.60 16.03 -9.34
N LYS A 63 28.50 15.29 -9.60
CA LYS A 63 28.03 14.23 -8.70
C LYS A 63 29.01 13.05 -8.64
N ARG A 64 29.57 12.66 -9.78
CA ARG A 64 30.57 11.57 -9.86
C ARG A 64 31.84 11.89 -9.08
N ARG A 65 32.35 13.14 -9.17
CA ARG A 65 33.50 13.60 -8.36
C ARG A 65 33.22 13.50 -6.87
N ILE A 66 32.06 13.97 -6.41
CA ILE A 66 31.66 13.88 -4.99
C ILE A 66 31.57 12.42 -4.53
N GLN A 67 31.03 11.53 -5.37
CA GLN A 67 30.91 10.11 -5.05
C GLN A 67 32.27 9.42 -4.94
N TYR A 68 33.23 9.74 -5.83
CA TYR A 68 34.58 9.23 -5.78
C TYR A 68 35.30 9.67 -4.49
N ASN A 69 35.29 10.98 -4.22
CA ASN A 69 35.92 11.51 -3.01
C ASN A 69 35.34 10.87 -1.74
N ARG A 70 34.01 10.71 -1.67
CA ARG A 70 33.35 10.06 -0.52
C ARG A 70 33.64 8.57 -0.35
N ARG A 71 33.96 7.84 -1.43
CA ARG A 71 34.15 6.39 -1.39
C ARG A 71 35.60 5.95 -1.27
N PHE A 72 36.53 6.75 -1.78
CA PHE A 72 37.92 6.34 -1.95
C PHE A 72 38.90 7.31 -1.30
N VAL A 73 38.77 8.62 -1.54
CA VAL A 73 39.75 9.60 -1.03
C VAL A 73 39.55 9.88 0.46
N ASN A 74 38.31 10.10 0.88
CA ASN A 74 37.99 10.52 2.24
C ASN A 74 37.75 9.32 3.19
N VAL A 75 37.87 8.08 2.71
CA VAL A 75 37.66 6.88 3.53
C VAL A 75 38.99 6.47 4.14
N VAL A 76 39.08 6.52 5.47
CA VAL A 76 40.19 5.93 6.22
C VAL A 76 39.86 4.45 6.46
N PRO A 77 40.74 3.51 6.12
CA PRO A 77 40.54 2.10 6.43
C PRO A 77 40.66 1.90 7.95
N THR A 78 39.52 1.78 8.62
CA THR A 78 39.44 1.43 10.04
C THR A 78 39.37 -0.09 10.21
N PHE A 79 39.92 -0.60 11.30
CA PHE A 79 39.80 -2.02 11.65
C PHE A 79 38.32 -2.38 11.97
N GLY A 80 37.88 -3.57 11.55
CA GLY A 80 36.51 -4.06 11.76
C GLY A 80 35.59 -3.97 10.53
N LYS A 81 34.29 -4.24 10.72
CA LYS A 81 33.31 -4.27 9.62
C LYS A 81 33.01 -2.87 9.10
N LYS A 82 33.14 -2.67 7.79
CA LYS A 82 32.84 -1.40 7.13
C LYS A 82 31.34 -1.07 7.27
N LYS A 83 31.02 0.07 7.90
CA LYS A 83 29.64 0.57 7.97
C LYS A 83 29.10 0.94 6.58
N GLY A 84 27.83 0.62 6.35
CA GLY A 84 27.15 0.90 5.10
C GLY A 84 26.82 2.39 4.92
N PRO A 85 26.67 2.90 3.68
CA PRO A 85 26.38 4.31 3.41
C PRO A 85 25.05 4.85 3.96
N ASN A 86 24.13 3.98 4.36
CA ASN A 86 22.82 4.30 4.92
C ASN A 86 22.55 3.49 6.20
N ALA A 87 23.59 3.30 7.02
CA ALA A 87 23.45 2.70 8.34
C ALA A 87 22.86 3.74 9.30
N ASN A 88 21.75 3.38 9.97
CA ASN A 88 21.09 4.20 11.00
C ASN A 88 21.65 3.89 12.40
N SER A 89 22.98 3.79 12.50
CA SER A 89 23.70 3.52 13.75
C SER A 89 24.20 4.79 14.38
#